data_AF-A0A958J0F3-F1
#
_entry.id   AF-A0A958J0F3-F1
#
_cell.length_a   1.000
_cell.length_b   1.000
_cell.length_c   1.000
_cell.angle_alpha   90.00
_cell.angle_beta   90.00
_cell.angle_gamma   90.00
#
_symmetry.space_group_name_H-M   'P 1'
#
loop_
_entity.id
_entity.type
_entity.pdbx_description
1 polymer ?
#
loop_
_entity_poly.entity_id
_entity_poly.type
_entity_poly.pdbx_seq_one_letter_code
_entity_poly.pdbx_strand_id
1 'polypeptide(L)'
;MLIDGYAPEELRDIMDQRIINHKIRENNDARIFRTMARFAPAFGMLGTVIGLIAMLQKMSGSNMENLGPSMAVALVTTFYGLILANMVFNPIAEKLERRTEERIVLMSMIVDGLVLIGEQWHPAKIHDSLNSFLAPGQRKIPNRQNY
;
A
#
# COMPACT_ATOMS: atom_id res chain seq x y z
N MET A 1 25.85 2.14 -16.82
CA MET A 1 25.98 3.42 -16.08
C MET A 1 27.29 3.47 -15.32
N LEU A 2 27.50 2.60 -14.32
CA LEU A 2 28.79 2.53 -13.59
C LEU A 2 29.97 2.11 -14.49
N ILE A 3 29.74 1.18 -15.41
CA ILE A 3 30.71 0.77 -16.45
C ILE A 3 30.84 1.84 -17.55
N ASP A 4 29.84 2.73 -17.67
CA ASP A 4 29.79 3.77 -18.71
C ASP A 4 30.42 5.09 -18.23
N GLY A 5 31.01 5.13 -17.04
CA GLY A 5 31.80 6.27 -16.54
C GLY A 5 31.02 7.41 -15.89
N TYR A 6 29.77 7.19 -15.49
CA TYR A 6 28.98 8.20 -14.77
C TYR A 6 29.60 8.52 -13.41
N ALA A 7 29.58 9.80 -13.01
CA ALA A 7 30.00 10.19 -11.66
C ALA A 7 29.07 9.55 -10.61
N PRO A 8 29.57 9.15 -9.42
CA PRO A 8 28.74 8.55 -8.37
C PRO A 8 27.53 9.42 -7.97
N GLU A 9 27.69 10.74 -7.94
CA GLU A 9 26.62 11.68 -7.64
C GLU A 9 25.54 11.69 -8.75
N GLU A 10 25.96 11.71 -10.01
CA GLU A 10 25.02 11.67 -11.15
C GLU A 10 24.26 10.35 -11.20
N LEU A 11 24.93 9.23 -10.91
CA LEU A 11 24.31 7.92 -10.78
C LEU A 11 23.24 7.92 -9.68
N ARG A 12 23.56 8.47 -8.50
CA ARG A 12 22.61 8.60 -7.38
C ARG A 12 21.39 9.39 -7.81
N ASP A 13 21.58 10.57 -8.39
CA ASP A 13 20.46 11.44 -8.78
C ASP A 13 19.51 10.74 -9.76
N ILE A 14 20.04 10.09 -10.80
CA ILE A 14 19.23 9.35 -11.78
C ILE A 14 18.46 8.21 -11.11
N MET A 15 19.11 7.47 -10.22
CA MET A 15 18.48 6.33 -9.54
C MET A 15 17.44 6.79 -8.52
N ASP A 16 17.68 7.85 -7.77
CA ASP A 16 16.74 8.42 -6.82
C ASP A 16 15.49 8.94 -7.55
N GLN A 17 15.65 9.59 -8.70
CA GLN A 17 14.52 9.95 -9.57
C GLN A 17 13.74 8.72 -10.05
N ARG A 18 14.44 7.65 -10.41
CA ARG A 18 13.79 6.39 -10.83
C ARG A 18 13.01 5.76 -9.68
N ILE A 19 13.55 5.77 -8.46
CA ILE A 19 12.89 5.29 -7.24
C ILE A 19 11.63 6.10 -6.96
N ILE A 20 11.70 7.44 -7.03
CA ILE A 20 10.56 8.33 -6.83
C ILE A 20 9.46 8.02 -7.84
N ASN A 21 9.79 7.94 -9.13
CA ASN A 21 8.82 7.65 -10.18
C ASN A 21 8.20 6.25 -10.01
N HIS A 22 9.00 5.27 -9.59
CA HIS A 22 8.50 3.92 -9.27
C HIS A 22 7.52 3.95 -8.10
N LYS A 23 7.87 4.65 -7.01
CA LYS A 23 7.03 4.82 -5.82
C LYS A 23 5.69 5.46 -6.17
N ILE A 24 5.71 6.52 -6.97
CA ILE A 24 4.49 7.22 -7.41
C ILE A 24 3.56 6.26 -8.14
N ARG A 25 4.10 5.46 -9.06
CA ARG A 25 3.31 4.50 -9.83
C ARG A 25 2.67 3.43 -8.96
N GLU A 26 3.43 2.79 -8.07
CA GLU A 26 2.88 1.76 -7.18
C GLU A 26 1.91 2.33 -6.13
N ASN A 27 2.17 3.54 -5.62
CA ASN A 27 1.24 4.22 -4.72
C ASN A 27 -0.08 4.57 -5.41
N ASN A 28 -0.06 4.89 -6.71
CA ASN A 28 -1.31 5.12 -7.45
C ASN A 28 -2.16 3.84 -7.50
N ASP A 29 -1.55 2.67 -7.66
CA ASP A 29 -2.25 1.39 -7.65
C ASP A 29 -2.91 1.13 -6.28
N ALA A 30 -2.19 1.37 -5.18
CA ALA A 30 -2.76 1.25 -3.83
C ALA A 30 -3.88 2.28 -3.56
N ARG A 31 -3.72 3.50 -4.07
CA ARG A 31 -4.67 4.60 -3.90
C ARG A 31 -6.03 4.30 -4.53
N ILE A 32 -6.07 3.50 -5.61
CA ILE A 32 -7.33 3.04 -6.21
C ILE A 32 -8.13 2.24 -5.17
N PHE A 33 -7.50 1.25 -4.52
CA PHE A 33 -8.17 0.44 -3.49
C PHE A 33 -8.57 1.28 -2.27
N ARG A 34 -7.73 2.22 -1.84
CA ARG A 34 -8.05 3.15 -0.75
C ARG A 34 -9.26 4.02 -1.09
N THR A 35 -9.37 4.44 -2.35
CA THR A 35 -10.51 5.21 -2.85
C THR A 35 -11.78 4.34 -2.91
N MET A 36 -11.68 3.10 -3.37
CA MET A 36 -12.79 2.14 -3.34
C MET A 36 -13.27 1.87 -1.92
N ALA A 37 -12.35 1.69 -0.97
CA ALA A 37 -12.68 1.52 0.44
C ALA A 37 -13.44 2.72 1.01
N ARG A 38 -13.05 3.94 0.61
CA ARG A 38 -13.73 5.17 1.02
C ARG A 38 -15.16 5.27 0.47
N PHE A 39 -15.41 4.80 -0.75
CA PHE A 39 -16.73 4.87 -1.37
C PHE A 39 -17.65 3.69 -1.00
N ALA A 40 -17.11 2.53 -0.62
CA ALA A 40 -17.89 1.35 -0.30
C ALA A 40 -19.00 1.57 0.78
N PRO A 41 -18.75 2.30 1.90
CA PRO A 41 -19.79 2.62 2.86
C PRO A 41 -20.85 3.59 2.30
N ALA A 42 -20.45 4.51 1.41
CA ALA A 42 -21.39 5.41 0.75
C ALA A 42 -22.38 4.66 -0.16
N PHE A 43 -21.91 3.62 -0.87
CA PHE A 43 -22.80 2.72 -1.60
C PHE A 43 -23.72 1.91 -0.68
N GLY A 44 -23.25 1.51 0.50
CA GLY A 44 -24.10 0.88 1.53
C GLY A 44 -25.21 1.82 2.02
N MET A 45 -24.87 3.09 2.28
CA MET A 45 -25.85 4.12 2.63
C MET A 45 -26.86 4.39 1.51
N LEU A 46 -26.44 4.39 0.22
CA LEU A 46 -27.39 4.45 -0.90
C LEU A 46 -28.40 3.30 -0.86
N GLY A 47 -27.97 2.09 -0.49
CA GLY A 47 -28.86 0.95 -0.28
C GLY A 47 -29.90 1.18 0.83
N THR A 48 -29.53 1.87 1.92
CA THR A 48 -30.49 2.25 2.96
C THR A 48 -31.56 3.19 2.44
N VAL A 49 -31.18 4.18 1.62
CA VAL A 49 -32.12 5.13 1.03
C VAL A 49 -33.12 4.40 0.13
N ILE A 50 -32.65 3.47 -0.70
CA ILE A 50 -33.52 2.62 -1.55
C ILE A 50 -34.46 1.78 -0.69
N GLY A 51 -33.95 1.15 0.38
CA GLY A 51 -34.76 0.34 1.29
C GLY A 51 -35.84 1.16 2.01
N LEU A 52 -35.51 2.38 2.45
CA LEU A 52 -36.47 3.31 3.05
C LEU A 52 -37.54 3.77 2.06
N ILE A 53 -37.16 4.08 0.81
CA ILE A 53 -38.14 4.43 -0.24
C ILE A 53 -39.10 3.26 -0.49
N ALA A 54 -38.58 2.03 -0.61
CA ALA A 54 -39.41 0.84 -0.77
C ALA A 54 -40.33 0.58 0.43
N MET A 55 -39.84 0.86 1.64
CA MET A 55 -40.61 0.76 2.87
C MET A 55 -41.79 1.74 2.86
N LEU A 56 -41.55 3.01 2.51
CA LEU A 56 -42.58 4.06 2.44
C LEU A 56 -43.64 3.76 1.37
N GLN A 57 -43.25 3.21 0.21
CA GLN A 57 -44.20 2.82 -0.83
C GLN A 57 -45.17 1.71 -0.37
N LYS A 58 -44.67 0.74 0.40
CA LYS A 58 -45.47 -0.41 0.86
C LYS A 58 -46.34 -0.07 2.08
N MET A 59 -45.97 0.95 2.85
CA MET A 59 -46.72 1.40 4.03
C MET A 59 -48.06 2.06 3.68
N SER A 60 -48.23 2.51 2.43
CA SER A 60 -49.51 3.02 1.90
C SER A 60 -50.58 1.92 1.73
N GLY A 61 -50.19 0.65 1.71
CA GLY A 61 -51.11 -0.49 1.69
C GLY A 61 -51.14 -1.15 3.06
N SER A 62 -52.32 -1.56 3.53
CA SER A 62 -52.63 -2.07 4.88
C SER A 62 -51.88 -3.35 5.36
N ASN A 63 -50.78 -3.75 4.71
CA ASN A 63 -50.05 -4.98 5.01
C ASN A 63 -48.71 -4.70 5.68
N MET A 64 -48.73 -4.58 7.02
CA MET A 64 -47.55 -4.41 7.88
C MET A 64 -46.54 -5.57 7.77
N GLU A 65 -46.99 -6.76 7.33
CA GLU A 65 -46.15 -7.95 7.10
C GLU A 65 -45.03 -7.71 6.07
N ASN A 66 -45.22 -6.77 5.14
CA ASN A 66 -44.24 -6.46 4.10
C ASN A 66 -43.14 -5.47 4.53
N LEU A 67 -43.19 -4.96 5.77
CA LEU A 67 -42.23 -3.98 6.30
C LEU A 67 -40.86 -4.61 6.62
N GLY A 68 -40.87 -5.80 7.23
CA GLY A 68 -39.66 -6.52 7.65
C GLY A 68 -38.68 -6.80 6.51
N PRO A 69 -39.12 -7.32 5.35
CA PRO A 69 -38.24 -7.57 4.20
C PRO A 69 -37.53 -6.31 3.67
N SER A 70 -38.23 -5.17 3.58
CA SER A 70 -37.64 -3.91 3.09
C SER A 70 -36.59 -3.34 4.05
N MET A 71 -36.84 -3.46 5.36
CA MET A 71 -35.87 -3.05 6.38
C MET A 71 -34.63 -3.96 6.39
N ALA A 72 -34.80 -5.26 6.20
CA ALA A 72 -33.68 -6.21 6.10
C ALA A 72 -32.74 -5.86 4.93
N VAL A 73 -33.27 -5.48 3.77
CA VAL A 73 -32.45 -5.06 2.62
C VAL A 73 -31.62 -3.81 2.93
N ALA A 74 -32.20 -2.82 3.62
CA ALA A 74 -31.48 -1.60 4.03
C ALA A 74 -30.30 -1.92 4.98
N LEU A 75 -30.51 -2.83 5.94
CA LEU A 75 -29.47 -3.21 6.89
C LEU A 75 -28.37 -4.05 6.25
N VAL A 76 -28.74 -5.01 5.40
CA VAL A 76 -27.79 -5.89 4.70
C VAL A 76 -26.91 -5.10 3.73
N THR A 77 -27.45 -4.11 3.03
CA THR A 77 -26.67 -3.26 2.13
C THR A 77 -25.63 -2.41 2.88
N THR A 78 -25.98 -1.89 4.05
CA THR A 78 -25.02 -1.19 4.94
C THR A 78 -23.93 -2.13 5.45
N PHE A 79 -24.33 -3.33 5.88
CA PHE A 79 -23.41 -4.35 6.36
C PHE A 79 -22.39 -4.75 5.29
N TYR A 80 -22.84 -5.01 4.06
CA TYR A 80 -21.93 -5.31 2.95
C TYR A 80 -21.01 -4.14 2.59
N GLY A 81 -21.52 -2.90 2.60
CA GLY A 81 -20.69 -1.71 2.36
C GLY A 81 -19.55 -1.57 3.37
N LEU A 82 -19.83 -1.81 4.66
CA LEU A 82 -18.83 -1.77 5.73
C LEU A 82 -17.83 -2.93 5.66
N ILE A 83 -18.28 -4.14 5.35
CA ILE A 83 -17.39 -5.31 5.19
C ILE A 83 -16.44 -5.10 4.02
N LEU A 84 -16.96 -4.68 2.86
CA LEU A 84 -16.15 -4.46 1.68
C LEU A 84 -15.09 -3.38 1.92
N ALA A 85 -15.47 -2.29 2.59
CA ALA A 85 -14.53 -1.23 2.95
C ALA A 85 -13.41 -1.73 3.87
N ASN A 86 -13.77 -2.34 5.00
CA ASN A 86 -12.83 -2.59 6.11
C ASN A 86 -12.13 -3.94 6.03
N MET A 87 -12.78 -4.96 5.46
CA MET A 87 -12.26 -6.33 5.44
C MET A 87 -11.61 -6.68 4.11
N VAL A 88 -11.91 -5.95 3.04
CA VAL A 88 -11.40 -6.24 1.69
C VAL A 88 -10.54 -5.10 1.17
N PHE A 89 -11.10 -3.93 0.93
CA PHE A 89 -10.39 -2.86 0.22
C PHE A 89 -9.29 -2.20 1.06
N ASN A 90 -9.54 -1.90 2.33
CA ASN A 90 -8.52 -1.32 3.23
C ASN A 90 -7.31 -2.24 3.41
N PRO A 91 -7.46 -3.54 3.75
CA PRO A 91 -6.32 -4.45 3.90
C PRO A 91 -5.53 -4.65 2.61
N ILE A 92 -6.21 -4.65 1.45
CA ILE A 92 -5.54 -4.71 0.15
C ILE A 92 -4.70 -3.45 -0.08
N ALA A 93 -5.26 -2.26 0.11
CA ALA A 93 -4.54 -1.00 -0.06
C ALA A 93 -3.30 -0.94 0.83
N GLU A 94 -3.46 -1.27 2.12
CA GLU A 94 -2.36 -1.27 3.09
C GLU A 94 -1.29 -2.31 2.76
N LYS A 95 -1.69 -3.49 2.27
CA LYS A 95 -0.74 -4.52 1.81
C LYS A 95 0.06 -4.06 0.59
N LEU A 96 -0.55 -3.33 -0.35
CA LEU A 96 0.17 -2.77 -1.49
C LEU A 96 1.16 -1.70 -1.04
N GLU A 97 0.72 -0.75 -0.20
CA GLU A 97 1.58 0.31 0.34
C GLU A 97 2.80 -0.27 1.08
N ARG A 98 2.57 -1.26 1.96
CA ARG A 98 3.66 -1.94 2.69
C ARG A 98 4.66 -2.62 1.76
N ARG A 99 4.19 -3.26 0.68
CA ARG A 99 5.06 -3.88 -0.33
C ARG A 99 5.86 -2.85 -1.11
N THR A 100 5.26 -1.71 -1.43
CA THR A 100 5.96 -0.59 -2.08
C THR A 100 7.06 -0.07 -1.16
N GLU A 101 6.78 0.15 0.13
CA GLU A 101 7.78 0.59 1.09
C GLU A 101 8.96 -0.39 1.20
N GLU A 102 8.68 -1.68 1.36
CA GLU A 102 9.72 -2.73 1.38
C GLU A 102 10.59 -2.70 0.11
N ARG A 103 9.97 -2.51 -1.07
CA ARG A 103 10.68 -2.43 -2.35
C ARG A 103 11.53 -1.17 -2.47
N ILE A 104 11.05 -0.02 -1.99
CA ILE A 104 11.79 1.23 -2.00
C ILE A 104 13.03 1.14 -1.11
N VAL A 105 12.92 0.52 0.07
CA VAL A 105 14.08 0.27 0.95
C VAL A 105 15.13 -0.58 0.23
N LEU A 106 14.70 -1.67 -0.44
CA LEU A 106 15.61 -2.52 -1.21
C LEU A 106 16.28 -1.79 -2.37
N MET A 107 15.53 -0.98 -3.13
CA MET A 107 16.10 -0.19 -4.22
C MET A 107 17.11 0.84 -3.69
N SER A 108 16.78 1.53 -2.59
CA SER A 108 17.68 2.51 -1.96
C SER A 108 18.98 1.84 -1.48
N MET A 109 18.88 0.66 -0.87
CA MET A 109 20.03 -0.14 -0.46
C MET A 109 20.93 -0.51 -1.66
N ILE A 110 20.34 -0.85 -2.81
CA ILE A 110 21.10 -1.16 -4.04
C ILE A 110 21.80 0.10 -4.57
N VAL A 111 21.13 1.25 -4.57
CA VAL A 111 21.72 2.52 -5.02
C VAL A 111 22.91 2.88 -4.15
N ASP A 112 22.75 2.86 -2.83
CA ASP A 112 23.84 3.14 -1.89
C ASP A 112 25.01 2.16 -2.10
N GLY A 113 24.72 0.88 -2.30
CA GLY A 113 25.77 -0.12 -2.61
C GLY A 113 26.53 0.20 -3.90
N LEU A 114 25.83 0.61 -4.96
CA LEU A 114 26.45 0.97 -6.23
C LEU A 114 27.31 2.23 -6.11
N VAL A 115 26.83 3.27 -5.42
CA VAL A 115 27.57 4.51 -5.18
C VAL A 115 28.87 4.21 -4.41
N LEU A 116 28.78 3.42 -3.32
CA LEU A 116 29.95 3.06 -2.51
C LEU A 116 30.98 2.22 -3.29
N ILE A 117 30.54 1.36 -4.21
CA ILE A 117 31.43 0.62 -5.12
C ILE A 117 32.10 1.57 -6.11
N GLY A 118 31.35 2.54 -6.66
CA GLY A 118 31.90 3.57 -7.55
C GLY A 118 32.94 4.46 -6.88
N GLU A 119 32.75 4.76 -5.60
CA GLU A 119 33.72 5.49 -4.75
C GLU A 119 34.89 4.62 -4.26
N GLN A 120 34.95 3.33 -4.63
CA GLN A 120 36.01 2.39 -4.25
C GLN A 120 36.19 2.20 -2.74
N TRP A 121 35.09 2.20 -1.97
CA TRP A 121 35.16 1.93 -0.53
C TRP A 121 35.62 0.49 -0.24
N HIS A 122 36.32 0.31 0.89
CA HIS A 122 36.70 -1.02 1.35
C HIS A 122 35.46 -1.90 1.59
N PRO A 123 35.41 -3.16 1.09
CA PRO A 123 34.21 -4.01 1.16
C PRO A 123 33.61 -4.15 2.56
N ALA A 124 34.43 -4.17 3.61
CA ALA A 124 33.95 -4.20 5.00
C ALA A 124 33.10 -2.97 5.37
N LYS A 125 33.49 -1.78 4.93
CA LYS A 125 32.71 -0.54 5.18
C LYS A 125 31.41 -0.52 4.37
N ILE A 126 31.42 -1.07 3.16
CA ILE A 126 30.21 -1.23 2.34
C ILE A 126 29.23 -2.15 3.06
N HIS A 127 29.69 -3.29 3.58
CA HIS A 127 28.86 -4.20 4.36
C HIS A 127 28.25 -3.55 5.61
N ASP A 128 29.04 -2.78 6.36
CA ASP A 128 28.53 -2.08 7.55
C ASP A 128 27.48 -1.03 7.19
N SER A 129 27.69 -0.29 6.09
CA SER A 129 26.70 0.68 5.59
C SER A 129 25.41 0.00 5.14
N LEU A 130 25.51 -1.06 4.32
CA LEU A 130 24.35 -1.82 3.83
C LEU A 130 23.59 -2.55 4.96
N ASN A 131 24.27 -2.98 6.01
CA ASN A 131 23.65 -3.58 7.20
C ASN A 131 22.73 -2.60 7.94
N SER A 132 22.89 -1.27 7.76
CA SER A 132 22.02 -0.28 8.38
C SER A 132 20.57 -0.32 7.85
N PHE A 133 20.39 -0.76 6.60
CA PHE A 133 19.08 -0.93 5.95
C PHE A 133 18.30 -2.16 6.46
N LEU A 134 18.98 -3.09 7.14
CA LEU A 134 18.37 -4.31 7.63
C LEU A 134 17.82 -4.13 9.06
N ALA A 135 16.67 -4.76 9.32
CA ALA A 135 16.12 -4.86 10.66
C ALA A 135 17.12 -5.56 11.60
N PRO A 136 17.14 -5.25 12.91
CA PRO A 136 18.15 -5.76 13.85
C PRO A 136 18.34 -7.29 13.82
N GLY A 137 17.26 -8.05 13.64
CA GLY A 137 17.30 -9.52 13.56
C GLY A 137 17.79 -10.09 12.22
N GLN A 138 17.91 -9.27 11.18
CA GLN A 138 18.38 -9.65 9.85
C GLN A 138 19.81 -9.17 9.56
N ARG A 139 20.40 -8.37 10.45
CA ARG A 139 21.77 -7.88 10.31
C ARG A 139 22.75 -9.04 10.42
N LYS A 140 23.61 -9.20 9.41
CA LYS A 140 24.74 -10.13 9.50
C LYS A 140 25.85 -9.46 10.30
N ILE A 141 26.08 -9.94 11.52
CA ILE A 141 27.20 -9.48 12.35
C ILE A 141 28.49 -9.82 11.58
N PRO A 142 29.36 -8.85 11.26
CA PRO A 142 30.61 -9.14 10.59
C PRO A 142 31.45 -10.04 11.50
N ASN A 143 31.82 -11.22 11.01
CA ASN A 143 32.70 -12.10 11.77
C ASN A 143 34.11 -11.49 11.75
N ARG A 144 34.44 -10.72 12.78
CA ARG A 144 35.70 -9.95 12.93
C ARG A 144 36.97 -10.83 13.10
N GLN A 145 36.91 -12.11 12.76
CA GLN A 145 38.00 -13.07 13.04
C GLN A 145 39.02 -13.28 11.91
N ASN A 146 38.88 -12.63 10.75
CA ASN A 146 39.85 -12.76 9.64
C ASN A 146 40.44 -11.40 9.23
N TYR A 147 41.14 -10.74 10.16
CA TYR A 147 42.11 -9.68 9.88
C TYR A 147 43.50 -10.16 10.29
#